data_AF-A0A1Y0I6F2-F1
#
_entry.id   AF-A0A1Y0I6F2-F1
#
_cell.length_a   1.000
_cell.length_b   1.000
_cell.length_c   1.000
_cell.angle_alpha   90.00
_cell.angle_beta   90.00
_cell.angle_gamma   90.00
#
_symmetry.space_group_name_H-M   'P 1'
#
loop_
_entity.id
_entity.type
_entity.pdbx_description
1 polymer ?
#
loop_
_entity_poly.entity_id
_entity_poly.type
_entity_poly.pdbx_seq_one_letter_code
_entity_poly.pdbx_strand_id
1 'polypeptide(L)'
;MAKLILTDSDQGTQFELNAGPSWEVTGTSGTDNIKILAGAEVTLNLLGGTDTITMPANFADFSVEVKGTTVEFTDGDGKVIAIPASTTANTLNFPDGSSESLVIDLNQGAIVLGDINLSDGGGGSNEPQTINISGDGTTTATSSQETFVFASDTYAHTISGFTDGDILDFPESINNLTISNNSGSDGEVDIFAVDGTQIMTITLTGLTTSDDSQIFNISTFAEVFGAGSLV
;
A
#
# COMPACT_ATOMS: atom_id res chain seq x y z
N MET A 1 0.52 -25.78 -15.56
CA MET A 1 -0.73 -25.01 -15.54
C MET A 1 -1.89 -25.97 -15.30
N ALA A 2 -2.62 -25.77 -14.20
CA ALA A 2 -3.83 -26.52 -13.86
C ALA A 2 -5.06 -25.69 -14.26
N LYS A 3 -6.14 -26.34 -14.69
CA LYS A 3 -7.40 -25.67 -15.07
C LYS A 3 -8.53 -26.14 -14.17
N LEU A 4 -9.32 -25.21 -13.68
CA LEU A 4 -10.53 -25.46 -12.88
C LEU A 4 -11.71 -24.73 -13.53
N ILE A 5 -12.85 -25.40 -13.64
CA ILE A 5 -14.09 -24.81 -14.14
C ILE A 5 -15.12 -24.95 -13.02
N LEU A 6 -15.65 -23.82 -12.59
CA LEU A 6 -16.70 -23.72 -11.59
C LEU A 6 -18.02 -23.42 -12.30
N THR A 7 -19.08 -24.12 -11.89
CA THR A 7 -20.39 -24.15 -12.54
C THR A 7 -21.47 -23.88 -11.50
N ASP A 8 -22.66 -23.47 -11.92
CA ASP A 8 -23.77 -23.32 -10.97
C ASP A 8 -24.08 -24.58 -10.13
N SER A 9 -23.59 -25.77 -10.52
CA SER A 9 -23.73 -27.01 -9.75
C SER A 9 -22.79 -27.11 -8.53
N ASP A 10 -21.73 -26.31 -8.48
CA ASP A 10 -20.77 -26.26 -7.37
C ASP A 10 -20.89 -25.00 -6.51
N GLN A 11 -21.93 -24.20 -6.76
CA GLN A 11 -22.23 -22.97 -6.04
C GLN A 11 -22.10 -23.13 -4.51
N GLY A 12 -21.31 -22.25 -3.89
CA GLY A 12 -21.08 -22.20 -2.46
C GLY A 12 -20.08 -23.24 -1.92
N THR A 13 -19.59 -24.16 -2.75
CA THR A 13 -18.53 -25.09 -2.36
C THR A 13 -17.18 -24.38 -2.37
N GLN A 14 -16.39 -24.53 -1.31
CA GLN A 14 -15.05 -23.96 -1.27
C GLN A 14 -14.04 -24.83 -2.03
N PHE A 15 -13.28 -24.21 -2.93
CA PHE A 15 -12.18 -24.83 -3.66
C PHE A 15 -10.84 -24.26 -3.22
N GLU A 16 -9.91 -25.13 -2.81
CA GLU A 16 -8.56 -24.71 -2.41
C GLU A 16 -7.58 -24.82 -3.58
N LEU A 17 -6.87 -23.72 -3.86
CA LEU A 17 -5.84 -23.65 -4.91
C LEU A 17 -4.46 -23.71 -4.24
N ASN A 18 -3.77 -24.84 -4.38
CA ASN A 18 -2.46 -25.07 -3.76
C ASN A 18 -1.30 -24.54 -4.60
N ALA A 19 -0.18 -24.28 -3.93
CA ALA A 19 1.11 -23.97 -4.57
C ALA A 19 1.61 -25.11 -5.47
N GLY A 20 2.45 -24.76 -6.45
CA GLY A 20 3.06 -25.70 -7.40
C GLY A 20 2.73 -25.38 -8.85
N PRO A 21 1.50 -25.67 -9.33
CA PRO A 21 1.07 -25.24 -10.66
C PRO A 21 0.53 -23.81 -10.64
N SER A 22 0.68 -23.07 -11.75
CA SER A 22 -0.17 -21.91 -12.01
C SER A 22 -1.59 -22.38 -12.35
N TRP A 23 -2.60 -21.75 -11.76
CA TRP A 23 -4.01 -22.07 -11.92
C TRP A 23 -4.69 -21.12 -12.90
N GLU A 24 -5.53 -21.68 -13.76
CA GLU A 24 -6.50 -20.93 -14.55
C GLU A 24 -7.89 -21.39 -14.13
N VAL A 25 -8.65 -20.51 -13.50
CA VAL A 25 -9.98 -20.80 -12.97
C VAL A 25 -11.00 -20.03 -13.79
N THR A 26 -12.02 -20.73 -14.29
CA THR A 26 -13.16 -20.10 -14.98
C THR A 26 -14.43 -20.39 -14.20
N GLY A 27 -15.08 -19.34 -13.70
CA GLY A 27 -16.38 -19.42 -13.05
C GLY A 27 -17.51 -19.12 -14.02
N THR A 28 -18.72 -19.56 -13.67
CA THR A 28 -19.95 -19.19 -14.39
C THR A 28 -20.66 -18.07 -13.63
N SER A 29 -21.99 -17.93 -13.74
CA SER A 29 -22.75 -16.88 -13.04
C SER A 29 -23.12 -17.21 -11.59
N GLY A 30 -22.83 -18.45 -11.15
CA GLY A 30 -23.02 -18.91 -9.79
C GLY A 30 -22.15 -18.16 -8.78
N THR A 31 -22.39 -18.44 -7.50
CA THR A 31 -21.53 -17.94 -6.41
C THR A 31 -20.42 -18.95 -6.14
N ASP A 32 -19.20 -18.56 -6.41
CA ASP A 32 -18.01 -19.39 -6.23
C ASP A 32 -17.30 -19.02 -4.92
N ASN A 33 -16.83 -20.03 -4.18
CA ASN A 33 -15.99 -19.85 -3.00
C ASN A 33 -14.59 -20.40 -3.30
N ILE A 34 -13.60 -19.52 -3.42
CA ILE A 34 -12.24 -19.87 -3.82
C ILE A 34 -11.30 -19.52 -2.67
N LYS A 35 -10.45 -20.44 -2.26
CA LYS A 35 -9.40 -20.19 -1.27
C LYS A 35 -8.04 -20.40 -1.90
N ILE A 36 -7.26 -19.33 -1.96
CA ILE A 36 -5.92 -19.34 -2.52
C ILE A 36 -4.94 -19.58 -1.37
N LEU A 37 -4.07 -20.58 -1.50
CA LEU A 37 -3.03 -20.86 -0.51
C LEU A 37 -1.74 -20.11 -0.87
N ALA A 38 -0.92 -19.79 0.13
CA ALA A 38 0.35 -19.08 -0.06
C ALA A 38 1.25 -19.77 -1.10
N GLY A 39 1.89 -18.96 -1.95
CA GLY A 39 2.74 -19.42 -3.06
C GLY A 39 1.99 -19.97 -4.28
N ALA A 40 0.65 -19.88 -4.31
CA ALA A 40 -0.14 -20.18 -5.50
C ALA A 40 -0.08 -19.02 -6.50
N GLU A 41 -0.05 -19.36 -7.79
CA GLU A 41 -0.13 -18.41 -8.89
C GLU A 41 -1.45 -18.67 -9.61
N VAL A 42 -2.31 -17.66 -9.74
CA VAL A 42 -3.72 -17.86 -10.09
C VAL A 42 -4.19 -16.79 -11.06
N THR A 43 -4.88 -17.21 -12.11
CA THR A 43 -5.67 -16.34 -12.98
C THR A 43 -7.13 -16.74 -12.88
N LEU A 44 -7.97 -15.83 -12.39
CA LEU A 44 -9.41 -16.02 -12.30
C LEU A 44 -10.10 -15.40 -13.51
N ASN A 45 -11.15 -16.07 -13.98
CA ASN A 45 -12.08 -15.58 -15.00
C ASN A 45 -13.50 -15.88 -14.50
N LEU A 46 -13.98 -15.06 -13.57
CA LEU A 46 -15.28 -15.25 -12.93
C LEU A 46 -16.34 -14.45 -13.72
N LEU A 47 -17.32 -15.16 -14.28
CA LEU A 47 -18.29 -14.60 -15.23
C LEU A 47 -19.56 -14.13 -14.50
N GLY A 48 -19.41 -13.10 -13.67
CA GLY A 48 -20.47 -12.57 -12.82
C GLY A 48 -20.67 -13.40 -11.55
N GLY A 49 -21.71 -13.07 -10.77
CA GLY A 49 -21.88 -13.64 -9.43
C GLY A 49 -21.28 -12.77 -8.33
N THR A 50 -21.59 -13.09 -7.07
CA THR A 50 -20.97 -12.46 -5.88
C THR A 50 -20.00 -13.45 -5.27
N ASP A 51 -18.85 -13.63 -5.92
CA ASP A 51 -17.89 -14.66 -5.54
C ASP A 51 -17.12 -14.24 -4.29
N THR A 52 -16.64 -15.24 -3.55
CA THR A 52 -15.80 -15.02 -2.37
C THR A 52 -14.43 -15.64 -2.62
N ILE A 53 -13.39 -14.80 -2.54
CA ILE A 53 -12.00 -15.18 -2.68
C ILE A 53 -11.30 -14.99 -1.35
N THR A 54 -10.77 -16.07 -0.77
CA THR A 54 -9.91 -16.00 0.40
C THR A 54 -8.47 -15.86 -0.05
N MET A 55 -7.85 -14.73 0.32
CA MET A 55 -6.49 -14.35 -0.05
C MET A 55 -5.47 -15.03 0.86
N PRO A 56 -4.26 -15.34 0.35
CA PRO A 56 -3.25 -16.08 1.12
C PRO A 56 -2.46 -15.22 2.12
N ALA A 57 -2.47 -13.90 1.97
CA ALA A 57 -1.75 -12.91 2.79
C ALA A 57 -2.63 -11.66 2.99
N ASN A 58 -2.21 -10.71 3.82
CA ASN A 58 -2.96 -9.47 4.01
C ASN A 58 -2.78 -8.55 2.79
N PHE A 59 -3.69 -7.58 2.62
CA PHE A 59 -3.63 -6.67 1.47
C PHE A 59 -2.30 -5.91 1.37
N ALA A 60 -1.75 -5.47 2.51
CA ALA A 60 -0.47 -4.77 2.59
C ALA A 60 0.74 -5.63 2.17
N ASP A 61 0.59 -6.95 2.11
CA ASP A 61 1.68 -7.87 1.72
C ASP A 61 1.80 -8.01 0.19
N PHE A 62 0.90 -7.40 -0.59
CA PHE A 62 0.88 -7.47 -2.05
C PHE A 62 1.32 -6.16 -2.70
N SER A 63 2.06 -6.28 -3.80
CA SER A 63 2.13 -5.25 -4.83
C SER A 63 0.91 -5.36 -5.75
N VAL A 64 0.17 -4.28 -5.97
CA VAL A 64 -1.09 -4.31 -6.75
C VAL A 64 -0.98 -3.51 -8.05
N GLU A 65 -1.33 -4.13 -9.19
CA GLU A 65 -1.36 -3.47 -10.50
C GLU A 65 -2.71 -3.68 -11.19
N VAL A 66 -3.26 -2.64 -11.81
CA VAL A 66 -4.47 -2.75 -12.64
C VAL A 66 -4.11 -2.86 -14.12
N LYS A 67 -4.41 -4.01 -14.74
CA LYS A 67 -4.26 -4.27 -16.17
C LYS A 67 -5.62 -4.36 -16.86
N GLY A 68 -6.09 -3.22 -17.38
CA GLY A 68 -7.43 -3.12 -17.96
C GLY A 68 -8.50 -3.18 -16.86
N THR A 69 -9.32 -4.23 -16.86
CA THR A 69 -10.28 -4.51 -15.78
C THR A 69 -9.79 -5.58 -14.80
N THR A 70 -8.58 -6.11 -14.99
CA THR A 70 -8.00 -7.13 -14.13
C THR A 70 -7.07 -6.49 -13.11
N VAL A 71 -7.22 -6.88 -11.85
CA VAL A 71 -6.33 -6.49 -10.76
C VAL A 71 -5.38 -7.65 -10.48
N GLU A 72 -4.08 -7.37 -10.53
CA GLU A 72 -3.01 -8.32 -10.23
C GLU A 72 -2.44 -8.02 -8.85
N PHE A 73 -2.53 -8.98 -7.94
CA PHE A 73 -1.91 -8.97 -6.62
C PHE A 73 -0.64 -9.82 -6.69
N THR A 74 0.52 -9.20 -6.51
CA THR A 74 1.83 -9.84 -6.58
C THR A 74 2.43 -9.95 -5.18
N ASP A 75 2.68 -11.15 -4.69
CA ASP A 75 3.30 -11.35 -3.38
C ASP A 75 4.82 -11.04 -3.39
N GLY A 76 5.44 -11.04 -2.21
CA GLY A 76 6.88 -10.79 -2.05
C GLY A 76 7.80 -11.82 -2.74
N ASP A 77 7.27 -12.99 -3.12
CA ASP A 77 7.99 -14.02 -3.91
C ASP A 77 7.75 -13.86 -5.42
N GLY A 78 7.00 -12.84 -5.84
CA GLY A 78 6.67 -12.55 -7.24
C GLY A 78 5.54 -13.42 -7.80
N LYS A 79 4.74 -14.09 -6.97
CA LYS A 79 3.57 -14.84 -7.40
C LYS A 79 2.36 -13.94 -7.58
N VAL A 80 1.70 -14.12 -8.72
CA VAL A 80 0.60 -13.26 -9.14
C VAL A 80 -0.74 -13.97 -8.96
N ILE A 81 -1.69 -13.25 -8.37
CA ILE A 81 -3.11 -13.57 -8.34
C ILE A 81 -3.82 -12.50 -9.17
N ALA A 82 -4.34 -12.88 -10.33
CA ALA A 82 -5.07 -12.01 -11.24
C ALA A 82 -6.58 -12.21 -11.09
N ILE A 83 -7.29 -11.15 -10.68
CA ILE A 83 -8.73 -11.16 -10.41
C ILE A 83 -9.42 -10.09 -11.28
N PRO A 84 -10.35 -10.45 -12.17
CA PRO A 84 -11.10 -9.48 -12.93
C PRO A 84 -12.11 -8.76 -12.03
N ALA A 85 -12.10 -7.43 -12.09
CA ALA A 85 -13.17 -6.62 -11.55
C ALA A 85 -14.33 -6.54 -12.55
N SER A 86 -15.54 -6.48 -12.02
CA SER A 86 -16.76 -6.24 -12.81
C SER A 86 -17.68 -5.27 -12.06
N THR A 87 -18.83 -4.92 -12.62
CA THR A 87 -19.84 -4.12 -11.91
C THR A 87 -20.57 -4.92 -10.82
N THR A 88 -20.39 -6.23 -10.78
CA THR A 88 -20.81 -7.09 -9.66
C THR A 88 -19.60 -7.35 -8.78
N ALA A 89 -19.74 -7.12 -7.48
CA ALA A 89 -18.63 -7.19 -6.54
C ALA A 89 -18.21 -8.65 -6.28
N ASN A 90 -16.90 -8.87 -6.30
CA ASN A 90 -16.26 -10.02 -5.69
C ASN A 90 -15.82 -9.65 -4.27
N THR A 91 -16.03 -10.53 -3.32
CA THR A 91 -15.60 -10.34 -1.93
C THR A 91 -14.22 -10.95 -1.73
N LEU A 92 -13.24 -10.16 -1.29
CA LEU A 92 -11.90 -10.62 -0.93
C LEU A 92 -11.78 -10.68 0.58
N ASN A 93 -11.52 -11.86 1.13
CA ASN A 93 -11.29 -12.06 2.56
C ASN A 93 -9.79 -12.21 2.83
N PHE A 94 -9.28 -11.42 3.78
CA PHE A 94 -7.87 -11.43 4.15
C PHE A 94 -7.65 -12.11 5.52
N PRO A 95 -6.44 -12.62 5.81
CA PRO A 95 -6.13 -13.30 7.07
C PRO A 95 -6.27 -12.44 8.33
N ASP A 96 -6.16 -11.11 8.21
CA ASP A 96 -6.41 -10.14 9.29
C ASP A 96 -7.90 -10.02 9.69
N GLY A 97 -8.79 -10.70 8.96
CA GLY A 97 -10.23 -10.69 9.18
C GLY A 97 -10.97 -9.59 8.41
N SER A 98 -10.27 -8.75 7.65
CA SER A 98 -10.91 -7.80 6.74
C SER A 98 -11.57 -8.51 5.55
N SER A 99 -12.61 -7.87 5.02
CA SER A 99 -13.41 -8.38 3.91
C SER A 99 -13.80 -7.21 3.03
N GLU A 100 -13.24 -7.15 1.83
CA GLU A 100 -13.35 -6.00 0.95
C GLU A 100 -14.01 -6.36 -0.38
N SER A 101 -14.78 -5.43 -0.94
CA SER A 101 -15.44 -5.63 -2.24
C SER A 101 -14.57 -5.12 -3.37
N LEU A 102 -14.14 -6.03 -4.26
CA LEU A 102 -13.49 -5.69 -5.52
C LEU A 102 -14.56 -5.46 -6.60
N VAL A 103 -14.69 -4.23 -7.08
CA VAL A 103 -15.75 -3.84 -8.02
C VAL A 103 -15.32 -2.68 -8.92
N ILE A 104 -15.90 -2.59 -10.12
CA ILE A 104 -15.88 -1.38 -10.94
C ILE A 104 -17.00 -0.46 -10.42
N ASP A 105 -16.64 0.59 -9.69
CA ASP A 105 -17.59 1.60 -9.22
C ASP A 105 -17.84 2.63 -10.33
N LEU A 106 -19.04 2.57 -10.91
CA LEU A 106 -19.47 3.48 -11.96
C LEU A 106 -19.71 4.92 -11.50
N ASN A 107 -19.92 5.14 -10.19
CA ASN A 107 -20.07 6.49 -9.64
C ASN A 107 -18.72 7.19 -9.54
N GLN A 108 -17.68 6.44 -9.15
CA GLN A 108 -16.30 6.93 -9.06
C GLN A 108 -15.58 6.87 -10.42
N GLY A 109 -16.05 6.03 -11.34
CA GLY A 109 -15.39 5.80 -12.62
C GLY A 109 -14.08 5.02 -12.46
N ALA A 110 -13.98 4.18 -11.44
CA ALA A 110 -12.75 3.52 -11.00
C ALA A 110 -12.97 2.05 -10.61
N ILE A 111 -11.90 1.28 -10.59
CA ILE A 111 -11.84 -0.03 -9.92
C ILE A 111 -11.47 0.23 -8.47
N VAL A 112 -12.26 -0.31 -7.54
CA VAL A 112 -12.07 -0.13 -6.11
C VAL A 112 -11.99 -1.46 -5.38
N LEU A 113 -11.26 -1.47 -4.27
CA LEU A 113 -11.29 -2.54 -3.26
C LEU A 113 -11.74 -1.91 -1.94
N GLY A 114 -13.02 -2.10 -1.59
CA GLY A 114 -13.64 -1.34 -0.51
C GLY A 114 -13.62 0.16 -0.83
N ASP A 115 -13.02 0.96 0.05
CA ASP A 115 -12.85 2.41 -0.14
C ASP A 115 -11.58 2.78 -0.93
N ILE A 116 -10.73 1.81 -1.29
CA ILE A 116 -9.45 2.05 -1.98
C ILE A 116 -9.68 2.17 -3.48
N ASN A 117 -9.28 3.30 -4.09
CA ASN A 117 -9.24 3.46 -5.54
C ASN A 117 -7.97 2.81 -6.12
N LEU A 118 -8.14 1.73 -6.89
CA LEU A 118 -7.05 1.00 -7.55
C LEU A 118 -6.71 1.56 -8.93
N SER A 119 -7.58 2.39 -9.54
CA SER A 119 -7.39 2.90 -10.91
C SER A 119 -6.35 4.02 -11.05
N ASP A 120 -5.94 4.66 -9.94
CA ASP A 120 -4.90 5.70 -9.94
C ASP A 120 -3.47 5.14 -9.79
N GLY A 121 -3.28 3.83 -10.02
CA GLY A 121 -1.97 3.17 -9.92
C GLY A 121 -1.89 2.03 -8.90
N GLY A 122 -3.03 1.50 -8.44
CA GLY A 122 -3.09 0.34 -7.56
C GLY A 122 -2.67 0.65 -6.13
N GLY A 123 -3.64 0.87 -5.24
CA GLY A 123 -3.39 0.85 -3.80
C GLY A 123 -2.72 -0.48 -3.44
N GLY A 124 -1.55 -0.39 -2.81
CA GLY A 124 -0.66 -1.52 -2.57
C GLY A 124 0.65 -1.47 -3.35
N SER A 125 1.06 -0.36 -3.98
CA SER A 125 2.42 -0.30 -4.53
C SER A 125 3.44 -0.42 -3.39
N ASN A 126 4.10 -1.58 -3.31
CA ASN A 126 5.42 -1.76 -2.70
C ASN A 126 6.54 -1.19 -3.61
N GLU A 127 6.18 -0.45 -4.68
CA GLU A 127 7.17 0.39 -5.36
C GLU A 127 7.40 1.64 -4.53
N PRO A 128 8.68 1.96 -4.20
CA PRO A 128 9.02 3.22 -3.55
C PRO A 128 8.49 4.39 -4.37
N GLN A 129 7.52 5.12 -3.82
CA GLN A 129 6.98 6.30 -4.47
C GLN A 129 7.89 7.49 -4.18
N THR A 130 8.45 8.11 -5.21
CA THR A 130 9.31 9.29 -5.05
C THR A 130 8.49 10.58 -5.11
N ILE A 131 8.54 11.37 -4.04
CA ILE A 131 7.87 12.66 -3.94
C ILE A 131 8.94 13.75 -3.86
N ASN A 132 9.01 14.59 -4.89
CA ASN A 132 9.98 15.70 -4.94
C ASN A 132 9.41 16.93 -4.23
N ILE A 133 10.10 17.41 -3.19
CA ILE A 133 9.76 18.61 -2.44
C ILE A 133 10.80 19.70 -2.74
N SER A 134 10.33 20.88 -3.14
CA SER A 134 11.21 21.99 -3.56
C SER A 134 10.74 23.37 -3.10
N GLY A 135 9.88 23.42 -2.08
CA GLY A 135 9.37 24.68 -1.55
C GLY A 135 8.34 24.49 -0.46
N ASP A 136 7.79 25.62 0.00
CA ASP A 136 6.79 25.64 1.06
C ASP A 136 5.56 24.83 0.69
N GLY A 137 4.96 24.15 1.66
CA GLY A 137 3.70 23.45 1.43
C GLY A 137 3.40 22.35 2.43
N THR A 138 2.44 21.52 2.03
CA THR A 138 2.00 20.36 2.80
C THR A 138 1.86 19.17 1.88
N THR A 139 2.35 18.01 2.31
CA THR A 139 2.15 16.72 1.63
C THR A 139 1.51 15.74 2.61
N THR A 140 0.64 14.88 2.12
CA THR A 140 0.09 13.77 2.90
C THR A 140 0.69 12.49 2.36
N ALA A 141 1.44 11.81 3.22
CA ALA A 141 1.96 10.49 2.94
C ALA A 141 0.80 9.49 2.81
N THR A 142 0.99 8.49 1.97
CA THR A 142 0.01 7.42 1.76
C THR A 142 0.35 6.20 2.64
N SER A 143 -0.37 5.09 2.46
CA SER A 143 -0.06 3.84 3.13
C SER A 143 1.08 3.04 2.45
N SER A 144 1.64 3.56 1.36
CA SER A 144 2.77 2.97 0.64
C SER A 144 4.09 3.57 1.14
N GLN A 145 5.20 2.83 1.01
CA GLN A 145 6.53 3.35 1.32
C GLN A 145 6.93 4.46 0.35
N GLU A 146 7.15 5.66 0.88
CA GLU A 146 7.42 6.88 0.12
C GLU A 146 8.83 7.42 0.42
N THR A 147 9.50 7.91 -0.62
CA THR A 147 10.76 8.67 -0.50
C THR A 147 10.49 10.13 -0.83
N PHE A 148 10.56 10.97 0.19
CA PHE A 148 10.44 12.42 0.10
C PHE A 148 11.82 13.01 -0.19
N VAL A 149 12.06 13.38 -1.44
CA VAL A 149 13.34 13.94 -1.90
C VAL A 149 13.29 15.46 -1.80
N PHE A 150 14.16 16.03 -0.97
CA PHE A 150 14.22 17.46 -0.73
C PHE A 150 15.23 18.16 -1.64
N ALA A 151 14.81 19.22 -2.32
CA ALA A 151 15.73 20.13 -2.98
C ALA A 151 16.31 21.12 -1.96
N SER A 152 17.60 21.44 -2.12
CA SER A 152 18.26 22.47 -1.32
C SER A 152 17.68 23.85 -1.64
N ASP A 153 16.98 24.45 -0.67
CA ASP A 153 16.49 25.82 -0.65
C ASP A 153 16.07 26.20 0.80
N THR A 154 15.53 27.40 1.01
CA THR A 154 14.97 27.85 2.31
C THR A 154 13.45 27.83 2.27
N TYR A 155 12.83 26.86 2.96
CA TYR A 155 11.39 26.71 3.04
C TYR A 155 10.95 25.88 4.25
N ALA A 156 9.66 25.94 4.55
CA ALA A 156 8.99 25.10 5.53
C ALA A 156 7.98 24.17 4.86
N HIS A 157 8.07 22.87 5.11
CA HIS A 157 7.17 21.88 4.54
C HIS A 157 6.59 20.97 5.64
N THR A 158 5.29 20.71 5.58
CA THR A 158 4.63 19.79 6.51
C THR A 158 4.32 18.47 5.83
N ILE A 159 4.64 17.35 6.47
CA ILE A 159 4.24 16.01 6.00
C ILE A 159 3.31 15.41 7.04
N SER A 160 2.12 14.99 6.63
CA SER A 160 1.18 14.27 7.48
C SER A 160 1.17 12.78 7.12
N GLY A 161 1.05 11.89 8.10
CA GLY A 161 0.88 10.45 7.85
C GLY A 161 2.16 9.68 7.53
N PHE A 162 3.33 10.24 7.85
CA PHE A 162 4.63 9.56 7.72
C PHE A 162 4.67 8.34 8.66
N THR A 163 5.03 7.17 8.12
CA THR A 163 5.02 5.89 8.85
C THR A 163 6.29 5.07 8.63
N ASP A 164 6.36 3.88 9.23
CA ASP A 164 7.50 2.97 9.11
C ASP A 164 7.77 2.58 7.65
N GLY A 165 9.02 2.73 7.21
CA GLY A 165 9.45 2.48 5.83
C GLY A 165 9.44 3.69 4.91
N ASP A 166 8.89 4.84 5.33
CA ASP A 166 9.07 6.10 4.61
C ASP A 166 10.49 6.66 4.79
N ILE A 167 10.96 7.41 3.80
CA ILE A 167 12.31 7.97 3.74
C ILE A 167 12.25 9.48 3.53
N LEU A 168 12.94 10.23 4.37
CA LEU A 168 13.30 11.63 4.13
C LEU A 168 14.70 11.66 3.51
N ASP A 169 14.79 12.01 2.24
CA ASP A 169 16.03 12.04 1.45
C ASP A 169 16.49 13.48 1.25
N PHE A 170 17.49 13.88 2.03
CA PHE A 170 18.07 15.21 2.00
C PHE A 170 19.27 15.31 1.06
N PRO A 171 19.58 16.50 0.51
CA PRO A 171 20.77 16.68 -0.31
C PRO A 171 22.06 16.26 0.41
N GLU A 172 22.96 15.55 -0.27
CA GLU A 172 24.27 15.15 0.30
C GLU A 172 25.12 16.34 0.79
N SER A 173 24.81 17.57 0.37
CA SER A 173 25.45 18.81 0.78
C SER A 173 25.05 19.31 2.18
N ILE A 174 24.04 18.72 2.82
CA ILE A 174 23.62 19.12 4.17
C ILE A 174 24.81 19.04 5.14
N ASN A 175 25.08 20.16 5.82
CA ASN A 175 26.14 20.25 6.82
C ASN A 175 25.64 20.10 8.25
N ASN A 176 24.32 20.17 8.48
CA ASN A 176 23.73 19.89 9.78
C ASN A 176 22.27 19.41 9.63
N LEU A 177 21.94 18.31 10.29
CA LEU A 177 20.59 17.77 10.39
C LEU A 177 20.23 17.66 11.88
N THR A 178 19.09 18.19 12.28
CA THR A 178 18.68 18.23 13.69
C THR A 178 17.20 17.90 13.81
N ILE A 179 16.85 17.10 14.80
CA ILE A 179 15.47 16.78 15.15
C ILE A 179 15.13 17.52 16.44
N SER A 180 13.95 18.13 16.46
CA SER A 180 13.40 18.84 17.60
C SER A 180 11.99 18.34 17.85
N ASN A 181 11.80 17.72 19.02
CA ASN A 181 10.49 17.39 19.53
C ASN A 181 10.31 18.08 20.89
N ASN A 182 9.45 19.10 20.93
CA ASN A 182 9.23 19.89 22.13
C ASN A 182 8.13 19.32 23.03
N SER A 183 7.33 18.37 22.54
CA SER A 183 6.26 17.73 23.28
C SER A 183 5.99 16.35 22.68
N GLY A 184 6.34 15.29 23.40
CA GLY A 184 6.05 13.91 23.00
C GLY A 184 4.57 13.51 23.08
N SER A 185 3.65 14.43 22.84
CA SER A 185 2.20 14.20 22.85
C SER A 185 1.38 15.15 21.96
N ASP A 186 2.01 16.04 21.20
CA ASP A 186 1.31 16.95 20.28
C ASP A 186 1.14 16.36 18.87
N GLY A 187 1.78 15.23 18.60
CA GLY A 187 1.74 14.54 17.32
C GLY A 187 2.62 15.22 16.27
N GLU A 188 3.58 16.06 16.69
CA GLU A 188 4.43 16.86 15.81
C GLU A 188 5.93 16.66 16.11
N VAL A 189 6.73 16.52 15.05
CA VAL A 189 8.20 16.50 15.14
C VAL A 189 8.78 17.41 14.07
N ASP A 190 9.68 18.31 14.45
CA ASP A 190 10.39 19.18 13.53
C ASP A 190 11.77 18.61 13.17
N ILE A 191 12.11 18.64 11.89
CA ILE A 191 13.42 18.32 11.34
C ILE A 191 13.98 19.57 10.67
N PHE A 192 15.19 19.97 11.08
CA PHE A 192 15.92 21.09 10.54
C PHE A 192 17.12 20.58 9.75
N ALA A 193 17.15 20.90 8.47
CA ALA A 193 18.18 20.50 7.53
C ALA A 193 18.87 21.75 6.97
N VAL A 194 20.17 21.88 7.21
CA VAL A 194 20.96 23.07 6.83
C VAL A 194 21.97 22.72 5.75
N ASP A 195 21.90 23.43 4.63
CA ASP A 195 22.86 23.37 3.53
C ASP A 195 23.42 24.77 3.23
N GLY A 196 24.56 25.08 3.87
CA GLY A 196 25.19 26.39 3.80
C GLY A 196 24.33 27.48 4.44
N THR A 197 23.71 28.33 3.61
CA THR A 197 22.76 29.37 4.06
C THR A 197 21.30 28.97 3.89
N GLN A 198 21.04 27.80 3.30
CA GLN A 198 19.70 27.29 3.03
C GLN A 198 19.22 26.47 4.22
N ILE A 199 17.98 26.68 4.63
CA ILE A 199 17.38 26.00 5.79
C ILE A 199 16.04 25.40 5.38
N MET A 200 15.98 24.08 5.36
CA MET A 200 14.75 23.32 5.22
C MET A 200 14.21 23.02 6.62
N THR A 201 12.95 23.38 6.87
CA THR A 201 12.23 23.04 8.09
C THR A 201 11.10 22.08 7.72
N ILE A 202 11.22 20.81 8.10
CA ILE A 202 10.23 19.77 7.81
C ILE A 202 9.48 19.45 9.09
N THR A 203 8.17 19.60 9.09
CA THR A 203 7.33 19.25 10.25
C THR A 203 6.56 17.97 9.91
N LEU A 204 6.80 16.90 10.64
CA LEU A 204 5.94 15.71 10.61
C LEU A 204 4.73 15.95 11.51
N THR A 205 3.54 15.57 11.05
CA THR A 205 2.28 15.74 11.79
C THR A 205 1.45 14.48 11.75
N GLY A 206 0.56 14.32 12.74
CA GLY A 206 -0.32 13.16 12.83
C GLY A 206 0.37 11.91 13.39
N LEU A 207 1.51 12.08 14.07
CA LEU A 207 2.21 11.00 14.74
C LEU A 207 1.36 10.43 15.88
N THR A 208 1.48 9.12 16.11
CA THR A 208 0.86 8.54 17.30
C THR A 208 1.57 9.07 18.55
N THR A 209 0.85 9.15 19.68
CA THR A 209 1.47 9.56 20.96
C THR A 209 2.63 8.64 21.37
N SER A 210 2.62 7.37 20.92
CA SER A 210 3.71 6.43 21.18
C SER A 210 4.97 6.86 20.44
N ASP A 211 4.86 7.08 19.13
CA ASP A 211 5.98 7.42 18.25
C ASP A 211 6.54 8.80 18.60
N ASP A 212 5.65 9.78 18.76
CA ASP A 212 5.96 11.14 19.18
C ASP A 212 6.78 11.13 20.49
N SER A 213 6.34 10.38 21.50
CA SER A 213 7.05 10.29 22.78
C SER A 213 8.44 9.63 22.73
N GLN A 214 8.86 9.08 21.59
CA GLN A 214 10.13 8.36 21.44
C GLN A 214 11.15 9.14 20.61
N ILE A 215 10.73 10.09 19.78
CA ILE A 215 11.60 10.79 18.83
C ILE A 215 12.21 12.03 19.47
N PHE A 216 13.52 12.00 19.73
CA PHE A 216 14.27 13.14 20.32
C PHE A 216 15.55 13.51 19.57
N ASN A 217 16.03 12.64 18.68
CA ASN A 217 17.23 12.82 17.86
C ASN A 217 17.19 11.86 16.66
N ILE A 218 18.20 11.96 15.78
CA ILE A 218 18.33 11.13 14.57
C ILE A 218 18.32 9.63 14.90
N SER A 219 19.00 9.20 15.97
CA SER A 219 19.06 7.78 16.35
C SER A 219 17.68 7.25 16.73
N THR A 220 16.95 8.00 17.56
CA THR A 220 15.60 7.59 17.99
C THR A 220 14.58 7.69 16.85
N PHE A 221 14.78 8.60 15.90
CA PHE A 221 13.96 8.65 14.69
C PHE A 221 14.10 7.37 13.87
N ALA A 222 15.34 6.92 13.65
CA ALA A 222 15.62 5.67 12.95
C ALA A 222 15.17 4.41 13.74
N GLU A 223 15.06 4.49 15.07
CA GLU A 223 14.47 3.41 15.87
C GLU A 223 12.95 3.30 15.68
N VAL A 224 12.26 4.43 15.47
CA VAL A 224 10.80 4.49 15.32
C VAL A 224 10.35 4.19 13.88
N PHE A 225 10.99 4.78 12.87
CA PHE A 225 10.59 4.65 11.46
C PHE A 225 11.49 3.73 10.63
N GLY A 226 12.44 3.05 11.28
CA GLY A 226 13.36 2.13 10.64
C GLY A 226 14.68 2.76 10.19
N ALA A 227 15.69 1.90 10.04
CA ALA A 227 17.01 2.31 9.59
C ALA A 227 16.96 2.79 8.13
N GLY A 228 17.48 4.00 7.87
CA GLY A 228 17.44 4.62 6.53
C GLY A 228 16.19 5.45 6.27
N SER A 229 15.32 5.65 7.25
CA SER A 229 14.20 6.61 7.18
C SER A 229 14.64 8.08 7.08
N LEU A 230 15.92 8.34 7.34
CA LEU A 230 16.55 9.65 7.27
C LEU A 230 17.91 9.49 6.60
N VAL A 231 18.08 10.02 5.39
CA VAL A 231 19.31 9.91 4.59
C VAL A 231 19.84 11.26 4.11
#